data_AF-A0A8T4YVH3-F1
#
_entry.id   AF-A0A8T4YVH3-F1
#
_cell.length_a   1.000
_cell.length_b   1.000
_cell.length_c   1.000
_cell.angle_alpha   90.00
_cell.angle_beta   90.00
_cell.angle_gamma   90.00
#
_symmetry.space_group_name_H-M   'P 1'
#
loop_
_entity.id
_entity.type
_entity.pdbx_description
1 polymer ?
#
loop_
_entity_poly.entity_id
_entity_poly.type
_entity_poly.pdbx_seq_one_letter_code
_entity_poly.pdbx_strand_id
1 'polypeptide(L)'
;DTQTPAEGFVRKGLSFRESHKLVGTIVRESSGKGRMLGELTPEEVSRFSRETIGKELKVTAEELKRALDPAVSLRLRQTSGSPNPDEVERMIQERRRRLGDSRAELKTEVQRLEKTLDELLEIVRSTTRVDR
;
A
#
# COMPACT_ATOMS: atom_id res chain seq x y z
N ASP A 1 -11.20 -5.62 -12.30
CA ASP A 1 -10.61 -4.85 -11.18
C ASP A 1 -11.17 -5.34 -9.84
N THR A 2 -10.72 -6.50 -9.36
CA THR A 2 -11.11 -7.07 -8.06
C THR A 2 -9.88 -7.11 -7.17
N GLN A 3 -9.83 -6.32 -6.09
CA GLN A 3 -8.64 -6.17 -5.25
C GLN A 3 -8.52 -7.29 -4.22
N THR A 4 -9.60 -8.04 -3.96
CA THR A 4 -9.61 -9.22 -3.07
C THR A 4 -10.55 -10.31 -3.60
N PRO A 5 -10.39 -11.58 -3.16
CA PRO A 5 -11.36 -12.64 -3.48
C PRO A 5 -12.80 -12.29 -3.11
N ALA A 6 -13.01 -11.60 -1.98
CA ALA A 6 -14.35 -11.18 -1.54
C ALA A 6 -14.97 -10.15 -2.50
N GLU A 7 -14.22 -9.14 -2.94
CA GLU A 7 -14.68 -8.19 -3.96
C GLU A 7 -14.94 -8.88 -5.31
N GLY A 8 -14.16 -9.90 -5.64
CA GLY A 8 -14.37 -10.76 -6.81
C GLY A 8 -15.75 -11.38 -6.82
N PHE A 9 -16.18 -11.92 -5.67
CA PHE A 9 -17.48 -12.56 -5.55
C PHE A 9 -18.65 -11.55 -5.48
N VAL A 10 -18.41 -10.33 -4.97
CA VAL A 10 -19.42 -9.25 -5.03
C VAL A 10 -19.80 -8.92 -6.47
N ARG A 11 -18.80 -8.82 -7.35
CA ARG A 11 -19.04 -8.57 -8.79
C ARG A 11 -19.79 -9.70 -9.50
N LYS A 12 -19.91 -10.88 -8.87
CA LYS A 12 -20.70 -12.02 -9.36
C LYS A 12 -22.14 -12.05 -8.81
N GLY A 13 -22.59 -10.97 -8.16
CA GLY A 13 -23.96 -10.81 -7.71
C GLY A 13 -24.21 -11.20 -6.24
N LEU A 14 -23.14 -11.47 -5.47
CA LEU A 14 -23.25 -11.64 -4.03
C LEU A 14 -23.19 -10.28 -3.32
N SER A 15 -23.88 -10.15 -2.20
CA SER A 15 -23.64 -9.03 -1.28
C SER A 15 -22.22 -9.12 -0.69
N PHE A 16 -21.69 -7.99 -0.20
CA PHE A 16 -20.40 -7.98 0.48
C PHE A 16 -20.38 -8.92 1.70
N ARG A 17 -21.48 -8.96 2.45
CA ARG A 17 -21.64 -9.84 3.62
C ARG A 17 -21.57 -11.32 3.21
N GLU A 18 -22.28 -11.72 2.16
CA GLU A 18 -22.24 -13.10 1.64
C GLU A 18 -20.85 -13.46 1.14
N SER A 19 -20.21 -12.57 0.39
CA SER A 19 -18.86 -12.78 -0.14
C SER A 19 -17.83 -12.94 0.98
N HIS A 20 -17.87 -12.06 1.99
CA HIS A 20 -16.98 -12.13 3.14
C HIS A 20 -17.21 -13.38 3.99
N LYS A 21 -18.48 -13.80 4.18
CA LYS A 21 -18.81 -15.05 4.88
C LYS A 21 -18.28 -16.27 4.13
N LEU A 22 -18.45 -16.31 2.80
CA LEU A 22 -17.95 -17.39 1.94
C LEU A 22 -16.43 -17.49 2.01
N VAL A 23 -15.70 -16.37 1.79
CA VAL A 23 -14.24 -16.34 1.86
C VAL A 23 -13.75 -16.76 3.25
N GLY A 24 -14.37 -16.28 4.32
CA GLY A 24 -14.00 -16.68 5.68
C GLY A 24 -14.19 -18.17 5.95
N THR A 25 -15.23 -18.78 5.36
CA THR A 25 -15.48 -20.23 5.47
C THR A 25 -14.43 -21.02 4.69
N ILE A 26 -14.14 -20.62 3.46
CA ILE A 26 -13.09 -21.22 2.63
C ILE A 26 -11.73 -21.20 3.34
N VAL A 27 -11.35 -20.06 3.92
CA VAL A 27 -10.08 -19.90 4.64
C VAL A 27 -10.02 -20.81 5.86
N ARG A 28 -11.10 -20.88 6.64
CA ARG A 28 -11.19 -21.73 7.83
C ARG A 28 -11.05 -23.21 7.47
N GLU A 29 -11.79 -23.66 6.46
CA GLU A 29 -11.78 -25.05 6.00
C GLU A 29 -10.44 -25.46 5.39
N SER A 30 -9.81 -24.58 4.61
CA SER A 30 -8.52 -24.84 3.99
C SER A 30 -7.41 -24.90 5.05
N SER A 31 -7.41 -23.96 5.99
CA SER A 31 -6.45 -23.91 7.09
C SER A 31 -6.58 -25.13 8.02
N GLY A 32 -7.81 -25.54 8.36
CA GLY A 32 -8.05 -26.74 9.18
C GLY A 32 -7.58 -28.05 8.53
N LYS A 33 -7.40 -28.07 7.21
CA LYS A 33 -6.90 -29.21 6.43
C LYS A 33 -5.44 -29.07 5.99
N GLY A 34 -4.75 -28.00 6.44
CA GLY A 34 -3.37 -27.71 6.05
C GLY A 34 -3.18 -27.37 4.56
N ARG A 35 -4.25 -27.01 3.85
CA ARG A 35 -4.23 -26.72 2.40
C ARG A 35 -4.00 -25.25 2.13
N MET A 36 -3.22 -24.95 1.10
CA MET A 36 -3.03 -23.59 0.63
C MET A 36 -4.26 -23.12 -0.17
N LEU A 37 -4.63 -21.84 -0.05
CA LEU A 37 -5.75 -21.28 -0.82
C LEU A 37 -5.56 -21.40 -2.34
N GLY A 38 -4.30 -21.41 -2.81
CA GLY A 38 -3.98 -21.60 -4.23
C GLY A 38 -4.36 -22.97 -4.80
N GLU A 39 -4.68 -23.94 -3.94
CA GLU A 39 -5.14 -25.29 -4.34
C GLU A 39 -6.66 -25.39 -4.46
N LEU A 40 -7.39 -24.30 -4.21
CA LEU A 40 -8.84 -24.27 -4.25
C LEU A 40 -9.32 -24.45 -5.70
N THR A 41 -10.29 -25.35 -5.91
CA THR A 41 -10.89 -25.56 -7.25
C THR A 41 -12.22 -24.82 -7.42
N PRO A 42 -12.64 -24.54 -8.67
CA PRO A 42 -13.99 -24.01 -8.96
C PRO A 42 -15.13 -24.82 -8.35
N GLU A 43 -15.02 -26.14 -8.35
CA GLU A 43 -16.01 -27.06 -7.80
C GLU A 43 -16.11 -26.90 -6.28
N GLU A 44 -14.98 -26.72 -5.61
CA GLU A 44 -14.94 -26.44 -4.17
C GLU A 44 -15.61 -25.09 -3.85
N VAL A 45 -15.39 -24.05 -4.66
CA VAL A 45 -16.08 -22.75 -4.50
C VAL A 45 -17.59 -22.89 -4.69
N SER A 46 -18.04 -23.65 -5.69
CA SER A 46 -19.46 -23.96 -5.92
C SER A 46 -20.07 -24.73 -4.75
N ARG A 47 -19.34 -25.72 -4.19
CA ARG A 47 -19.74 -26.45 -2.98
C ARG A 47 -19.87 -25.52 -1.77
N PHE A 48 -18.82 -24.75 -1.45
CA PHE A 48 -18.81 -23.86 -0.30
C PHE A 48 -19.84 -22.75 -0.40
N SER A 49 -20.12 -22.22 -1.60
CA SER A 49 -21.16 -21.22 -1.80
C SER A 49 -22.56 -21.78 -1.51
N ARG A 50 -22.88 -22.99 -1.99
CA ARG A 50 -24.13 -23.66 -1.64
C ARG A 50 -24.26 -23.89 -0.13
N GLU A 51 -23.22 -24.40 0.51
CA GLU A 51 -23.22 -24.71 1.95
C GLU A 51 -23.30 -23.46 2.84
N THR A 52 -22.61 -22.38 2.46
CA THR A 52 -22.43 -21.21 3.33
C THR A 52 -23.54 -20.17 3.18
N ILE A 53 -24.02 -19.97 1.94
CA ILE A 53 -24.94 -18.88 1.58
C ILE A 53 -26.18 -19.37 0.82
N GLY A 54 -26.32 -20.69 0.57
CA GLY A 54 -27.50 -21.25 -0.11
C GLY A 54 -27.60 -20.88 -1.59
N LYS A 55 -26.54 -20.33 -2.19
CA LYS A 55 -26.48 -19.89 -3.59
C LYS A 55 -25.33 -20.58 -4.29
N GLU A 56 -25.55 -21.04 -5.52
CA GLU A 56 -24.46 -21.56 -6.33
C GLU A 56 -23.66 -20.41 -6.95
N LEU A 57 -22.38 -20.32 -6.58
CA LEU A 57 -21.42 -19.41 -7.22
C LEU A 57 -20.54 -20.21 -8.18
N LYS A 58 -20.61 -19.89 -9.48
CA LYS A 58 -19.75 -20.46 -10.52
C LYS A 58 -18.62 -19.48 -10.85
N VAL A 59 -17.40 -19.98 -10.80
CA VAL A 59 -16.17 -19.25 -11.18
C VAL A 59 -15.35 -20.13 -12.12
N THR A 60 -14.58 -19.54 -13.03
CA THR A 60 -13.61 -20.31 -13.81
C THR A 60 -12.30 -20.50 -13.04
N ALA A 61 -11.47 -21.44 -13.47
CA ALA A 61 -10.13 -21.64 -12.88
C ALA A 61 -9.26 -20.37 -13.01
N GLU A 62 -9.36 -19.65 -14.13
CA GLU A 62 -8.63 -18.40 -14.37
C GLU A 62 -9.14 -17.25 -13.50
N GLU A 63 -10.46 -17.17 -13.27
CA GLU A 63 -11.04 -16.19 -12.36
C GLU A 63 -10.58 -16.44 -10.92
N LEU A 64 -10.58 -17.70 -10.50
CA LEU A 64 -10.14 -18.10 -9.17
C LEU A 64 -8.64 -17.83 -8.97
N LYS A 65 -7.81 -18.24 -9.95
CA LYS A 65 -6.36 -17.99 -9.93
C LYS A 65 -6.04 -16.50 -9.86
N ARG A 66 -6.72 -15.66 -10.66
CA ARG A 66 -6.54 -14.21 -10.62
C ARG A 66 -6.98 -13.59 -9.29
N ALA A 67 -8.09 -14.05 -8.72
CA ALA A 67 -8.58 -13.55 -7.44
C ALA A 67 -7.65 -13.88 -6.28
N LEU A 68 -6.95 -15.02 -6.35
CA LEU A 68 -6.02 -15.50 -5.33
C LEU A 68 -4.57 -15.04 -5.55
N ASP A 69 -4.25 -14.41 -6.67
CA ASP A 69 -2.91 -13.90 -6.96
C ASP A 69 -2.66 -12.58 -6.19
N PRO A 70 -1.72 -12.57 -5.22
CA PRO A 70 -1.42 -11.37 -4.45
C PRO A 70 -0.83 -10.24 -5.32
N ALA A 71 -0.08 -10.55 -6.37
CA ALA A 71 0.48 -9.55 -7.27
C ALA A 71 -0.62 -8.88 -8.11
N VAL A 72 -1.66 -9.62 -8.48
CA VAL A 72 -2.85 -9.05 -9.12
C VAL A 72 -3.60 -8.14 -8.14
N SER A 73 -3.79 -8.56 -6.89
CA SER A 73 -4.41 -7.74 -5.83
C SER A 73 -3.70 -6.38 -5.68
N LEU A 74 -2.36 -6.39 -5.61
CA LEU A 74 -1.57 -5.16 -5.49
C LEU A 74 -1.72 -4.26 -6.71
N ARG A 75 -1.63 -4.81 -7.93
CA ARG A 75 -1.76 -4.03 -9.17
C ARG A 75 -3.13 -3.38 -9.33
N LEU A 76 -4.19 -4.00 -8.84
CA LEU A 76 -5.56 -3.49 -8.99
C LEU A 76 -5.92 -2.36 -8.00
N ARG A 77 -5.09 -2.13 -6.98
CA ARG A 77 -5.28 -1.04 -6.01
C ARG A 77 -4.77 0.28 -6.57
N GLN A 78 -5.40 0.83 -7.59
CA GLN A 78 -4.93 2.06 -8.27
C GLN A 78 -5.52 3.34 -7.66
N THR A 79 -5.31 3.55 -6.36
CA THR A 79 -5.72 4.79 -5.67
C THR A 79 -4.50 5.54 -5.14
N SER A 80 -4.62 6.84 -4.91
CA SER A 80 -3.58 7.61 -4.24
C SER A 80 -3.25 6.99 -2.87
N GLY A 81 -1.96 6.83 -2.56
CA GLY A 81 -1.47 6.23 -1.31
C GLY A 81 -1.56 4.69 -1.23
N SER A 82 -1.93 4.02 -2.32
CA SER A 82 -2.10 2.57 -2.37
C SER A 82 -0.77 1.79 -2.41
N PRO A 83 -0.78 0.47 -2.17
CA PRO A 83 0.39 -0.38 -2.36
C PRO A 83 0.59 -0.80 -3.83
N ASN A 84 -0.08 -0.17 -4.80
CA ASN A 84 0.18 -0.43 -6.20
C ASN A 84 1.63 -0.03 -6.55
N PRO A 85 2.37 -0.85 -7.32
CA PRO A 85 3.77 -0.56 -7.65
C PRO A 85 4.02 0.81 -8.28
N ASP A 86 3.16 1.25 -9.20
CA ASP A 86 3.29 2.53 -9.89
C ASP A 86 3.02 3.70 -8.93
N GLU A 87 2.03 3.54 -8.04
CA GLU A 87 1.73 4.54 -7.01
C GLU A 87 2.85 4.64 -5.97
N VAL A 88 3.42 3.50 -5.56
CA VAL A 88 4.57 3.45 -4.66
C VAL A 88 5.79 4.12 -5.30
N GLU A 89 6.05 3.86 -6.59
CA GLU A 89 7.15 4.50 -7.32
C GLU A 89 6.96 6.02 -7.39
N ARG A 90 5.77 6.49 -7.77
CA ARG A 90 5.40 7.93 -7.75
C ARG A 90 5.62 8.55 -6.37
N MET A 91 5.18 7.86 -5.32
CA MET A 91 5.33 8.27 -3.92
C MET A 91 6.79 8.34 -3.46
N ILE A 92 7.66 7.44 -3.94
CA ILE A 92 9.10 7.44 -3.67
C ILE A 92 9.75 8.64 -4.36
N GLN A 93 9.43 8.88 -5.63
CA GLN A 93 9.96 10.01 -6.40
C GLN A 93 9.61 11.35 -5.75
N GLU A 94 8.36 11.55 -5.36
CA GLU A 94 7.92 12.77 -4.67
C GLU A 94 8.63 12.95 -3.32
N ARG A 95 8.83 11.88 -2.55
CA ARG A 95 9.58 11.96 -1.28
C ARG A 95 11.05 12.32 -1.49
N ARG A 96 11.69 11.75 -2.51
CA ARG A 96 13.07 12.10 -2.88
C ARG A 96 13.19 13.57 -3.23
N ARG A 97 12.24 14.09 -4.01
CA ARG A 97 12.17 15.52 -4.38
C ARG A 97 12.07 16.40 -3.13
N ARG A 98 11.10 16.14 -2.25
CA ARG A 98 10.92 16.89 -0.99
C ARG A 98 12.15 16.84 -0.09
N LEU A 99 12.77 15.67 0.04
CA LEU A 99 14.03 15.54 0.80
C LEU A 99 15.16 16.37 0.19
N GLY A 100 15.23 16.46 -1.14
CA GLY A 100 16.15 17.34 -1.84
C GLY A 100 15.89 18.82 -1.51
N ASP A 101 14.65 19.25 -1.63
CA ASP A 101 14.21 20.63 -1.34
C ASP A 101 14.57 21.02 0.11
N SER A 102 14.17 20.20 1.08
CA SER A 102 14.46 20.46 2.50
C SER A 102 15.97 20.48 2.82
N ARG A 103 16.77 19.67 2.13
CA ARG A 103 18.24 19.72 2.28
C ARG A 103 18.83 21.01 1.72
N ALA A 104 18.31 21.51 0.60
CA ALA A 104 18.75 22.77 0.01
C ALA A 104 18.37 23.97 0.89
N GLU A 105 17.15 23.97 1.42
CA GLU A 105 16.68 24.98 2.39
C GLU A 105 17.56 25.00 3.64
N LEU A 106 17.80 23.83 4.24
CA LEU A 106 18.65 23.72 5.43
C LEU A 106 20.08 24.22 5.16
N LYS A 107 20.67 23.85 4.01
CA LYS A 107 22.01 24.32 3.63
C LYS A 107 22.05 25.84 3.52
N THR A 108 21.02 26.44 2.92
CA THR A 108 20.93 27.90 2.77
C THR A 108 20.87 28.59 4.12
N GLU A 109 20.09 28.06 5.06
CA GLU A 109 19.96 28.67 6.38
C GLU A 109 21.24 28.52 7.22
N VAL A 110 21.93 27.38 7.13
CA VAL A 110 23.24 27.19 7.76
C VAL A 110 24.25 28.21 7.24
N GLN A 111 24.36 28.38 5.91
CA GLN A 111 25.28 29.34 5.31
C GLN A 111 24.97 30.79 5.72
N ARG A 112 23.68 31.12 5.87
CA ARG A 112 23.26 32.43 6.37
C ARG A 112 23.73 32.66 7.80
N LEU A 113 23.54 31.68 8.69
CA LEU A 113 23.95 31.77 10.09
C LEU A 113 25.47 31.86 10.23
N GLU A 114 26.23 31.09 9.46
CA GLU A 114 27.70 31.16 9.41
C GLU A 114 28.16 32.57 9.03
N LYS A 115 27.59 33.13 7.95
CA LYS A 115 27.91 34.49 7.52
C LYS A 115 27.60 35.54 8.58
N THR A 116 26.42 35.47 9.21
CA THR A 116 26.04 36.40 10.28
C THR A 116 26.95 36.28 11.50
N LEU A 117 27.39 35.06 11.83
CA LEU A 117 28.35 34.84 12.92
C LEU A 117 29.71 35.46 12.60
N ASP A 118 30.21 35.27 11.37
CA ASP A 118 31.48 35.87 10.92
C ASP A 118 31.43 37.40 11.00
N GLU A 119 30.36 38.03 10.50
CA GLU A 119 30.13 39.47 10.57
C GLU A 119 30.10 39.97 12.02
N LEU A 120 29.41 39.25 12.92
CA LEU A 120 29.35 39.59 14.34
C LEU A 120 30.75 39.51 15.00
N LEU A 121 31.51 38.45 14.69
CA LEU A 121 32.86 38.27 15.22
C LEU A 121 33.80 39.36 14.73
N GLU A 122 33.69 39.82 13.48
CA GLU A 122 34.45 40.96 12.97
C GLU A 122 34.15 42.24 13.75
N ILE A 123 32.86 42.53 13.98
CA ILE A 123 32.44 43.71 14.76
C ILE A 123 33.04 43.66 16.18
N VAL A 124 32.88 42.54 16.89
CA VAL A 124 33.40 42.40 18.26
C VAL A 124 34.92 42.60 18.33
N ARG A 125 35.68 42.03 17.37
CA ARG A 125 37.14 42.21 17.27
C ARG A 125 37.53 43.66 16.99
N SER A 126 36.72 44.38 16.22
CA SER A 126 36.97 45.79 15.89
C SER A 126 36.78 46.69 17.11
N THR A 127 35.75 46.46 17.93
CA THR A 127 35.45 47.27 19.13
C THR A 127 36.43 47.00 20.27
N THR A 128 36.78 45.74 20.53
CA THR A 128 37.72 45.37 21.60
C THR A 128 39.17 45.84 21.35
N ARG A 129 39.52 46.26 20.13
CA ARG A 129 40.82 46.83 19.79
C ARG A 129 40.93 48.34 20.04
N VAL A 130 39.80 49.03 20.21
CA VAL A 130 39.74 50.50 20.37
C VAL A 130 39.79 50.90 21.85
N ASP A 131 39.46 49.98 22.77
CA ASP A 131 39.44 50.21 24.23
C ASP A 131 40.74 49.79 24.96
N ARG A 132 41.87 49.61 24.24
CA ARG A 132 43.21 49.40 24.83
C ARG A 132 44.20 50.45 24.33
#